data_AF-A0A423W3G0-F1
#
_entry.id   AF-A0A423W3G0-F1
#
_cell.length_a   1.000
_cell.length_b   1.000
_cell.length_c   1.000
_cell.angle_alpha   90.00
_cell.angle_beta   90.00
_cell.angle_gamma   90.00
#
_symmetry.space_group_name_H-M   'P 1'
#
loop_
_entity.id
_entity.type
_entity.pdbx_description
1 polymer ?
#
loop_
_entity_poly.entity_id
_entity_poly.type
_entity_poly.pdbx_seq_one_letter_code
_entity_poly.pdbx_strand_id
1 'polypeptide(L)'
;MRSFIPAAVAVLPAVLARPQNFNGGFGGFGGIQGDQGGSGPDSGTYSHGGVGGGFQTIGGLRGSQPMQSASNGYGGDSSPQETATATSDSFPAYYTDSASSTSSIGYNHVQASGSSGSYGYSSASAAATVTATGSGTKATAASGSGGSAISSLAGGSGVGGTTCTVTELSQVTASVSACSNVLLSGVTIPASSTLSVTVPSGGALLFAGTMTVEYTPDSEYTPIVLKGSNAKIAGLAGAVIDGQGSKYWDGQGSNGGTDKPDHFFKLSDMESSTLEQLTIQNWPTHLFSINGCTDMTISNVILDNSAGDEEDSDGDALGHNTDAFDVSSTDGLHITSATVYNQDDCVAVNSGSNMVFENMYCSGGHGLSIGSVDSGVTISNVTFTDSSVVKSKNACRIKTDADGSDSTVSDITYSNIVVSDITDYAIDIQQDYENGSPTGDPTTGITISGVTFSSITGSVSGDDAYSYYILCGSTSSCEDFTFTDIDISGGQTECEPDASLCPS
;
A
#
# COMPACT_ATOMS: atom_id res chain seq x y z
N MET A 1 27.40 -38.96 16.49
CA MET A 1 28.29 -39.07 15.31
C MET A 1 27.55 -38.55 14.10
N ARG A 2 28.24 -37.78 13.25
CA ARG A 2 27.80 -37.05 12.03
C ARG A 2 27.13 -35.70 12.36
N SER A 3 27.86 -34.58 12.36
CA SER A 3 28.49 -33.82 11.25
C SER A 3 27.51 -32.84 10.62
N PHE A 4 27.68 -31.54 10.87
CA PHE A 4 27.35 -30.48 9.91
C PHE A 4 28.32 -29.30 10.06
N ILE A 5 28.70 -28.77 8.90
CA ILE A 5 29.75 -27.81 8.57
C ILE A 5 29.15 -26.39 8.62
N PRO A 6 29.87 -25.32 9.03
CA PRO A 6 29.36 -23.96 8.87
C PRO A 6 29.59 -23.47 7.43
N ALA A 7 28.52 -22.98 6.80
CA ALA A 7 28.61 -22.29 5.51
C ALA A 7 29.11 -20.84 5.71
N ALA A 8 29.84 -20.37 4.70
CA ALA A 8 30.68 -19.19 4.71
C ALA A 8 29.91 -17.85 4.70
N VAL A 9 30.55 -16.84 5.29
CA VAL A 9 30.25 -15.42 5.11
C VAL A 9 30.46 -15.04 3.64
N ALA A 10 29.40 -14.60 2.97
CA ALA A 10 29.48 -14.00 1.65
C ALA A 10 29.67 -12.47 1.78
N VAL A 11 30.73 -12.00 1.13
CA VAL A 11 31.09 -10.59 0.95
C VAL A 11 30.18 -10.00 -0.13
N LEU A 12 29.48 -8.89 0.18
CA LEU A 12 28.75 -8.09 -0.80
C LEU A 12 29.74 -7.37 -1.74
N PRO A 13 29.52 -7.37 -3.07
CA PRO A 13 30.24 -6.50 -3.97
C PRO A 13 29.64 -5.08 -3.93
N ALA A 14 30.51 -4.09 -3.78
CA ALA A 14 30.18 -2.68 -3.91
C ALA A 14 29.65 -2.37 -5.31
N VAL A 15 28.45 -1.79 -5.40
CA VAL A 15 27.89 -1.25 -6.63
C VAL A 15 28.62 0.04 -6.98
N LEU A 16 29.14 0.06 -8.20
CA LEU A 16 29.77 1.21 -8.85
C LEU A 16 28.77 2.36 -9.00
N ALA A 17 29.07 3.48 -8.35
CA ALA A 17 28.47 4.77 -8.67
C ALA A 17 28.81 5.16 -10.13
N ARG A 18 27.79 5.47 -10.93
CA ARG A 18 27.97 6.10 -12.25
C ARG A 18 28.07 7.63 -12.09
N PRO A 19 28.88 8.29 -12.94
CA PRO A 19 29.23 9.69 -12.77
C PRO A 19 28.16 10.66 -13.31
N GLN A 20 28.05 11.78 -12.60
CA GLN A 20 27.37 13.02 -12.98
C GLN A 20 27.90 13.53 -14.32
N ASN A 21 27.01 13.76 -15.29
CA ASN A 21 27.37 14.35 -16.57
C ASN A 21 27.27 15.88 -16.52
N PHE A 22 28.33 16.48 -17.05
CA PHE A 22 28.58 17.91 -17.15
C PHE A 22 27.56 18.61 -18.05
N ASN A 23 27.08 19.74 -17.57
CA ASN A 23 26.38 20.76 -18.32
C ASN A 23 27.35 21.46 -19.30
N GLY A 24 27.03 21.44 -20.59
CA GLY A 24 27.80 22.08 -21.65
C GLY A 24 26.88 22.61 -22.74
N GLY A 25 26.61 23.91 -22.70
CA GLY A 25 25.85 24.62 -23.73
C GLY A 25 26.69 24.99 -24.96
N PHE A 26 26.03 25.03 -26.11
CA PHE A 26 26.29 25.73 -27.39
C PHE A 26 25.19 25.16 -28.33
N GLY A 27 24.45 25.84 -29.19
CA GLY A 27 24.44 27.15 -29.82
C GLY A 27 23.59 26.95 -31.10
N GLY A 28 22.60 27.81 -31.37
CA GLY A 28 21.58 27.59 -32.40
C GLY A 28 22.05 27.71 -33.86
N PHE A 29 21.16 27.44 -34.82
CA PHE A 29 20.91 28.22 -36.06
C PHE A 29 19.78 27.62 -36.91
N GLY A 30 18.85 28.49 -37.36
CA GLY A 30 18.02 28.46 -38.59
C GLY A 30 16.99 27.32 -38.75
N GLY A 31 15.68 27.52 -38.94
CA GLY A 31 14.95 28.61 -39.58
C GLY A 31 14.59 28.24 -41.02
N ILE A 32 13.40 27.67 -41.26
CA ILE A 32 12.71 27.67 -42.57
C ILE A 32 11.21 27.85 -42.33
N GLN A 33 10.65 28.81 -43.05
CA GLN A 33 9.26 29.29 -43.07
C GLN A 33 8.59 28.84 -44.37
N GLY A 34 7.25 28.64 -44.33
CA GLY A 34 6.35 28.58 -45.49
C GLY A 34 5.62 27.23 -45.63
N ASP A 35 4.35 27.13 -46.03
CA ASP A 35 3.31 28.10 -46.39
C ASP A 35 1.97 27.33 -46.54
N GLN A 36 0.86 28.00 -46.19
CA GLN A 36 -0.56 27.93 -46.62
C GLN A 36 -1.26 26.66 -47.20
N GLY A 37 -2.53 26.51 -46.78
CA GLY A 37 -3.67 25.91 -47.52
C GLY A 37 -4.16 24.58 -46.94
N GLY A 38 -5.43 24.27 -46.70
CA GLY A 38 -6.75 24.86 -46.98
C GLY A 38 -7.81 23.74 -46.86
N SER A 39 -9.09 24.10 -46.71
CA SER A 39 -10.33 23.29 -46.84
C SER A 39 -10.72 22.28 -45.72
N GLY A 40 -11.87 22.55 -45.06
CA GLY A 40 -12.84 21.52 -44.63
C GLY A 40 -13.83 21.20 -45.77
N PRO A 41 -15.02 20.57 -45.55
CA PRO A 41 -15.63 20.09 -44.29
C PRO A 41 -16.14 18.61 -44.37
N ASP A 42 -16.61 18.04 -43.24
CA ASP A 42 -17.89 17.32 -43.13
C ASP A 42 -17.98 16.52 -41.81
N SER A 43 -18.89 16.91 -40.92
CA SER A 43 -19.33 16.10 -39.78
C SER A 43 -20.83 15.87 -39.90
N GLY A 44 -21.19 14.66 -40.30
CA GLY A 44 -22.57 14.17 -40.34
C GLY A 44 -23.08 13.83 -38.94
N THR A 45 -24.19 14.45 -38.57
CA THR A 45 -25.02 14.15 -37.41
C THR A 45 -25.82 12.87 -37.60
N TYR A 46 -25.81 11.96 -36.63
CA TYR A 46 -26.81 10.89 -36.49
C TYR A 46 -27.80 11.22 -35.37
N SER A 47 -29.07 11.00 -35.72
CA SER A 47 -30.28 11.27 -34.95
C SER A 47 -30.86 9.95 -34.44
N HIS A 48 -31.39 9.95 -33.22
CA HIS A 48 -32.44 9.01 -32.83
C HIS A 48 -33.56 9.75 -32.06
N GLY A 49 -34.76 9.73 -32.64
CA GLY A 49 -36.03 10.03 -31.96
C GLY A 49 -36.37 8.95 -30.93
N GLY A 50 -37.31 9.12 -30.00
CA GLY A 50 -38.45 10.02 -29.96
C GLY A 50 -39.76 9.21 -29.95
N VAL A 51 -40.25 8.86 -28.75
CA VAL A 51 -41.65 8.51 -28.41
C VAL A 51 -41.77 8.78 -26.90
N GLY A 52 -42.70 9.51 -26.29
CA GLY A 52 -44.00 10.02 -26.69
C GLY A 52 -45.06 9.51 -25.69
N GLY A 53 -45.42 10.32 -24.68
CA GLY A 53 -46.52 10.02 -23.77
C GLY A 53 -46.70 11.12 -22.72
N GLY A 54 -47.68 12.02 -22.93
CA GLY A 54 -47.91 13.20 -22.10
C GLY A 54 -49.02 13.06 -21.05
N PHE A 55 -49.05 14.00 -20.10
CA PHE A 55 -50.28 14.50 -19.48
C PHE A 55 -50.08 15.92 -18.93
N GLN A 56 -51.15 16.70 -18.94
CA GLN A 56 -51.18 18.17 -18.81
C GLN A 56 -51.13 18.72 -17.36
N THR A 57 -50.55 19.93 -17.31
CA THR A 57 -50.58 21.08 -16.37
C THR A 57 -51.73 21.26 -15.37
N ILE A 58 -51.39 21.88 -14.22
CA ILE A 58 -51.81 23.18 -13.60
C ILE A 58 -51.38 23.12 -12.12
N GLY A 59 -50.75 24.08 -11.42
CA GLY A 59 -50.28 25.43 -11.69
C GLY A 59 -49.93 26.14 -10.36
N GLY A 60 -48.98 27.09 -10.39
CA GLY A 60 -48.77 28.17 -9.41
C GLY A 60 -48.13 27.78 -8.07
N LEU A 61 -47.33 28.59 -7.37
CA LEU A 61 -46.95 30.00 -7.46
C LEU A 61 -45.76 30.21 -6.47
N ARG A 62 -44.81 31.07 -6.86
CA ARG A 62 -44.03 32.04 -6.05
C ARG A 62 -43.38 31.53 -4.74
N GLY A 63 -42.06 31.68 -4.59
CA GLY A 63 -41.50 33.00 -4.29
C GLY A 63 -39.97 33.00 -4.30
N SER A 64 -39.44 34.11 -4.73
CA SER A 64 -38.06 34.34 -5.14
C SER A 64 -37.38 35.38 -4.24
N GLN A 65 -36.05 35.27 -4.17
CA GLN A 65 -35.03 36.33 -3.94
C GLN A 65 -34.67 36.72 -2.48
N PRO A 66 -33.46 37.30 -2.25
CA PRO A 66 -32.18 37.11 -2.93
C PRO A 66 -30.92 37.17 -2.01
N MET A 67 -29.77 36.82 -2.60
CA MET A 67 -28.42 37.24 -2.18
C MET A 67 -28.26 38.77 -2.23
N GLN A 68 -27.47 39.34 -1.30
CA GLN A 68 -26.80 40.63 -1.49
C GLN A 68 -25.34 40.57 -1.01
N SER A 69 -24.46 40.94 -1.92
CA SER A 69 -23.11 41.45 -1.70
C SER A 69 -23.14 42.90 -1.23
N ALA A 70 -22.17 43.33 -0.42
CA ALA A 70 -21.71 44.72 -0.42
C ALA A 70 -20.25 44.84 0.03
N SER A 71 -19.45 45.46 -0.84
CA SER A 71 -18.13 46.04 -0.59
C SER A 71 -18.24 47.55 -0.32
N ASN A 72 -17.09 48.16 0.08
CA ASN A 72 -16.75 49.58 0.32
C ASN A 72 -16.78 49.98 1.80
N GLY A 73 -15.82 50.71 2.39
CA GLY A 73 -14.61 51.39 1.91
C GLY A 73 -14.28 52.61 2.80
N TYR A 74 -13.02 52.71 3.24
CA TYR A 74 -12.20 53.89 3.61
C TYR A 74 -12.57 54.91 4.72
N GLY A 75 -11.51 55.22 5.52
CA GLY A 75 -11.27 56.44 6.32
C GLY A 75 -11.14 56.14 7.83
N GLY A 76 -10.11 56.48 8.58
CA GLY A 76 -8.92 57.31 8.40
C GLY A 76 -8.47 57.79 9.80
N ASP A 77 -7.17 57.61 10.09
CA ASP A 77 -6.33 58.37 11.04
C ASP A 77 -6.52 58.22 12.57
N SER A 78 -5.53 57.62 13.25
CA SER A 78 -4.60 58.33 14.15
C SER A 78 -3.80 57.35 15.04
N SER A 79 -2.48 57.39 14.88
CA SER A 79 -1.50 56.79 15.79
C SER A 79 -1.27 57.72 17.01
N PRO A 80 -0.70 57.22 18.12
CA PRO A 80 0.74 57.44 18.23
C PRO A 80 1.53 56.20 18.68
N GLN A 81 2.76 56.16 18.15
CA GLN A 81 3.89 55.35 18.63
C GLN A 81 4.30 55.75 20.05
N GLU A 82 4.78 54.77 20.82
CA GLU A 82 6.02 54.92 21.60
C GLU A 82 6.86 53.61 21.54
N THR A 83 8.00 53.76 20.89
CA THR A 83 9.33 53.13 21.12
C THR A 83 9.75 53.21 22.60
N ALA A 84 10.68 52.48 23.21
CA ALA A 84 11.67 51.41 22.95
C ALA A 84 12.11 50.95 24.37
N THR A 85 12.79 49.82 24.61
CA THR A 85 14.26 49.74 24.62
C THR A 85 14.71 48.34 25.07
N ALA A 86 15.71 47.81 24.36
CA ALA A 86 16.57 46.73 24.84
C ALA A 86 17.65 47.29 25.77
N THR A 87 18.02 46.54 26.81
CA THR A 87 19.26 46.75 27.56
C THR A 87 19.95 45.42 27.79
N SER A 88 21.25 45.43 27.52
CA SER A 88 22.26 44.44 27.88
C SER A 88 22.63 44.57 29.36
N ASP A 89 22.96 43.46 30.02
CA ASP A 89 24.27 43.22 30.64
C ASP A 89 24.24 42.20 31.79
N SER A 90 25.17 41.24 31.66
CA SER A 90 26.04 40.69 32.70
C SER A 90 25.51 39.86 33.88
N PHE A 91 26.12 38.68 34.00
CA PHE A 91 26.24 37.79 35.17
C PHE A 91 26.72 38.50 36.46
N PRO A 92 26.55 37.85 37.63
CA PRO A 92 27.68 37.07 38.17
C PRO A 92 27.31 35.69 38.72
N ALA A 93 28.32 34.82 38.66
CA ALA A 93 28.37 33.47 39.19
C ALA A 93 28.83 33.42 40.67
N TYR A 94 28.51 32.30 41.33
CA TYR A 94 29.27 31.63 42.40
C TYR A 94 29.23 30.13 42.05
N TYR A 95 30.30 29.43 41.63
CA TYR A 95 31.45 28.86 42.39
C TYR A 95 31.02 28.24 43.74
N THR A 96 31.25 26.96 44.05
CA THR A 96 32.51 26.17 44.01
C THR A 96 32.24 24.69 43.65
N ASP A 97 33.00 24.02 42.76
CA ASP A 97 34.35 23.43 42.92
C ASP A 97 34.35 22.27 43.95
N SER A 98 34.93 21.09 43.75
CA SER A 98 36.22 20.79 43.12
C SER A 98 36.41 19.27 42.90
N ALA A 99 36.87 18.88 41.71
CA ALA A 99 38.21 18.33 41.38
C ALA A 99 38.36 16.81 41.65
N SER A 100 39.10 16.02 40.87
CA SER A 100 40.30 16.20 40.03
C SER A 100 40.46 14.89 39.20
N SER A 101 41.25 14.66 38.16
CA SER A 101 42.47 15.28 37.60
C SER A 101 42.82 14.54 36.29
N THR A 102 43.19 15.28 35.22
CA THR A 102 44.37 15.13 34.30
C THR A 102 44.80 13.73 33.79
N SER A 103 45.26 13.46 32.55
CA SER A 103 45.80 14.29 31.47
C SER A 103 46.22 13.42 30.25
N SER A 104 46.01 13.98 29.04
CA SER A 104 46.81 13.94 27.79
C SER A 104 47.31 12.62 27.17
N ILE A 105 47.18 12.51 25.84
CA ILE A 105 48.27 12.38 24.84
C ILE A 105 47.70 12.70 23.43
N GLY A 106 48.40 13.54 22.66
CA GLY A 106 48.07 13.86 21.27
C GLY A 106 48.69 12.90 20.26
N TYR A 107 48.25 12.96 19.00
CA TYR A 107 48.91 12.28 17.88
C TYR A 107 49.13 13.24 16.70
N ASN A 108 50.38 13.26 16.25
CA ASN A 108 50.87 13.93 15.06
C ASN A 108 50.59 13.10 13.78
N HIS A 109 50.43 13.82 12.68
CA HIS A 109 50.55 13.33 11.30
C HIS A 109 51.96 12.76 11.02
N VAL A 110 52.07 11.72 10.18
CA VAL A 110 52.90 11.64 8.94
C VAL A 110 52.89 10.21 8.34
N GLN A 111 52.89 10.22 7.00
CA GLN A 111 52.97 9.20 5.95
C GLN A 111 53.58 7.81 6.24
N ALA A 112 53.01 6.79 5.57
CA ALA A 112 53.67 5.52 5.29
C ALA A 112 53.73 5.27 3.76
N SER A 113 54.95 5.21 3.23
CA SER A 113 55.33 4.67 1.94
C SER A 113 55.40 3.14 2.00
N GLY A 114 55.07 2.48 0.88
CA GLY A 114 54.83 1.03 0.83
C GLY A 114 56.05 0.12 0.90
N SER A 115 55.77 -1.19 0.97
CA SER A 115 56.49 -2.27 0.28
C SER A 115 55.83 -3.61 0.60
N SER A 116 55.63 -4.39 -0.46
CA SER A 116 55.15 -5.76 -0.57
C SER A 116 55.87 -6.80 0.30
N GLY A 117 55.15 -7.85 0.74
CA GLY A 117 55.75 -9.03 1.37
C GLY A 117 54.77 -10.14 1.78
N SER A 118 54.34 -10.93 0.78
CA SER A 118 53.96 -12.37 0.79
C SER A 118 53.72 -13.13 2.11
N TYR A 119 52.48 -13.67 2.22
CA TYR A 119 52.02 -15.00 2.66
C TYR A 119 52.70 -15.76 3.83
N GLY A 120 51.88 -16.17 4.80
CA GLY A 120 52.13 -17.31 5.70
C GLY A 120 50.96 -17.59 6.63
N TYR A 121 50.20 -18.66 6.35
CA TYR A 121 49.11 -19.17 7.19
C TYR A 121 49.60 -20.00 8.39
N SER A 122 48.64 -20.32 9.27
CA SER A 122 48.63 -21.28 10.40
C SER A 122 49.05 -20.68 11.74
N SER A 123 48.44 -20.99 12.89
CA SER A 123 47.33 -21.87 13.28
C SER A 123 47.02 -21.62 14.75
N ALA A 124 45.75 -21.82 15.14
CA ALA A 124 45.17 -22.23 16.43
C ALA A 124 46.06 -22.18 17.70
N SER A 125 45.57 -21.77 18.88
CA SER A 125 44.46 -22.40 19.60
C SER A 125 44.31 -21.79 21.01
N ALA A 126 43.07 -21.83 21.52
CA ALA A 126 42.66 -22.10 22.92
C ALA A 126 43.13 -21.12 24.03
N ALA A 127 42.37 -20.81 25.08
CA ALA A 127 41.00 -21.11 25.51
C ALA A 127 40.73 -20.29 26.80
N ALA A 128 39.43 -20.10 27.10
CA ALA A 128 38.86 -20.06 28.47
C ALA A 128 39.20 -18.81 29.33
N THR A 129 38.34 -18.22 30.18
CA THR A 129 37.00 -18.55 30.68
C THR A 129 36.48 -17.33 31.49
N VAL A 130 35.14 -17.20 31.56
CA VAL A 130 34.33 -16.85 32.76
C VAL A 130 34.15 -15.36 33.16
N THR A 131 32.94 -14.88 32.81
CA THR A 131 31.86 -14.38 33.70
C THR A 131 32.01 -13.03 34.41
N ALA A 132 31.09 -12.09 34.11
CA ALA A 132 29.96 -11.72 34.97
C ALA A 132 29.21 -10.45 34.49
N THR A 133 27.93 -10.64 34.17
CA THR A 133 26.73 -9.83 34.50
C THR A 133 26.78 -8.29 34.51
N GLY A 134 25.85 -7.70 33.75
CA GLY A 134 25.35 -6.34 33.94
C GLY A 134 24.18 -6.03 33.01
N SER A 135 22.96 -6.05 33.57
CA SER A 135 21.66 -5.85 32.92
C SER A 135 21.46 -4.42 32.40
N GLY A 136 20.79 -4.28 31.25
CA GLY A 136 20.33 -3.03 30.66
C GLY A 136 19.49 -3.33 29.41
N THR A 137 18.18 -3.23 29.56
CA THR A 137 17.13 -3.59 28.59
C THR A 137 17.22 -2.78 27.30
N LYS A 138 17.35 -3.49 26.18
CA LYS A 138 17.37 -2.97 24.81
C LYS A 138 15.95 -2.91 24.25
N ALA A 139 15.56 -1.77 23.70
CA ALA A 139 14.55 -1.72 22.65
C ALA A 139 15.11 -2.46 21.44
N THR A 140 14.50 -3.61 21.11
CA THR A 140 14.76 -4.35 19.89
C THR A 140 14.13 -3.61 18.74
N ALA A 141 14.95 -3.06 17.85
CA ALA A 141 14.51 -2.66 16.52
C ALA A 141 13.87 -3.87 15.84
N ALA A 142 12.59 -3.74 15.46
CA ALA A 142 11.90 -4.72 14.64
C ALA A 142 12.56 -4.75 13.27
N SER A 143 13.44 -5.73 13.07
CA SER A 143 13.86 -6.14 11.74
C SER A 143 12.68 -6.87 11.11
N GLY A 144 11.84 -6.15 10.36
CA GLY A 144 10.85 -6.75 9.48
C GLY A 144 11.53 -7.74 8.55
N SER A 145 11.35 -9.02 8.83
CA SER A 145 11.86 -10.11 8.00
C SER A 145 10.89 -10.28 6.83
N GLY A 146 11.12 -9.53 5.75
CA GLY A 146 10.51 -9.83 4.45
C GLY A 146 10.69 -11.31 4.11
N GLY A 147 9.64 -11.93 3.57
CA GLY A 147 9.61 -13.37 3.29
C GLY A 147 10.81 -13.79 2.43
N SER A 148 11.57 -14.78 2.89
CA SER A 148 12.66 -15.36 2.08
C SER A 148 12.07 -16.33 1.05
N ALA A 149 12.25 -16.01 -0.23
CA ALA A 149 11.95 -16.95 -1.32
C ALA A 149 12.73 -18.26 -1.11
N ILE A 150 11.99 -19.37 -1.01
CA ILE A 150 12.56 -20.70 -0.75
C ILE A 150 13.17 -21.23 -2.04
N SER A 151 14.46 -21.60 -2.00
CA SER A 151 15.27 -21.95 -3.19
C SER A 151 15.14 -23.41 -3.67
N SER A 152 14.15 -24.16 -3.20
CA SER A 152 13.91 -25.54 -3.67
C SER A 152 12.51 -26.01 -3.36
N LEU A 153 11.99 -26.94 -4.17
CA LEU A 153 10.76 -27.73 -3.99
C LEU A 153 10.77 -28.62 -2.72
N ALA A 154 11.31 -28.12 -1.61
CA ALA A 154 11.29 -28.80 -0.32
C ALA A 154 9.88 -28.66 0.27
N GLY A 155 8.99 -29.57 -0.13
CA GLY A 155 7.63 -29.64 0.41
C GLY A 155 6.56 -30.25 -0.48
N GLY A 156 6.86 -30.72 -1.70
CA GLY A 156 5.84 -31.35 -2.55
C GLY A 156 4.68 -30.39 -2.87
N SER A 157 4.93 -29.38 -3.70
CA SER A 157 3.90 -28.39 -4.09
C SER A 157 2.74 -28.96 -4.90
N GLY A 158 2.78 -30.25 -5.27
CA GLY A 158 1.59 -30.98 -5.71
C GLY A 158 0.94 -31.69 -4.53
N VAL A 159 -0.38 -31.62 -4.44
CA VAL A 159 -1.21 -32.31 -3.44
C VAL A 159 -1.32 -33.84 -3.70
N GLY A 160 -0.28 -34.42 -4.32
CA GLY A 160 -0.31 -35.74 -4.94
C GLY A 160 -0.92 -35.71 -6.36
N GLY A 161 -0.89 -36.85 -7.07
CA GLY A 161 -1.50 -36.99 -8.40
C GLY A 161 -0.62 -36.57 -9.59
N THR A 162 -1.21 -36.59 -10.79
CA THR A 162 -0.52 -36.30 -12.06
C THR A 162 -0.37 -34.80 -12.25
N THR A 163 0.82 -34.36 -12.72
CA THR A 163 1.09 -32.95 -13.04
C THR A 163 1.24 -32.76 -14.54
N CYS A 164 0.45 -31.87 -15.12
CA CYS A 164 0.57 -31.42 -16.50
C CYS A 164 1.41 -30.14 -16.53
N THR A 165 2.48 -30.10 -17.34
CA THR A 165 3.24 -28.86 -17.57
C THR A 165 2.69 -28.15 -18.80
N VAL A 166 2.42 -26.86 -18.64
CA VAL A 166 1.89 -25.96 -19.67
C VAL A 166 2.90 -24.86 -19.93
N THR A 167 3.21 -24.64 -21.20
CA THR A 167 4.09 -23.54 -21.65
C THR A 167 3.35 -22.51 -22.49
N GLU A 168 2.11 -22.80 -22.88
CA GLU A 168 1.26 -21.95 -23.71
C GLU A 168 -0.15 -21.87 -23.14
N LEU A 169 -0.77 -20.68 -23.13
CA LEU A 169 -2.10 -20.48 -22.54
C LEU A 169 -3.17 -21.44 -23.11
N SER A 170 -3.08 -21.75 -24.41
CA SER A 170 -3.99 -22.67 -25.11
C SER A 170 -4.02 -24.10 -24.56
N GLN A 171 -3.01 -24.52 -23.79
CA GLN A 171 -2.92 -25.87 -23.22
C GLN A 171 -3.61 -25.99 -21.85
N VAL A 172 -3.97 -24.86 -21.22
CA VAL A 172 -4.44 -24.83 -19.83
C VAL A 172 -5.74 -25.62 -19.67
N THR A 173 -6.76 -25.35 -20.49
CA THR A 173 -8.08 -26.00 -20.38
C THR A 173 -7.99 -27.53 -20.47
N ALA A 174 -7.19 -28.03 -21.43
CA ALA A 174 -6.98 -29.47 -21.59
C ALA A 174 -6.21 -30.07 -20.40
N SER A 175 -5.23 -29.34 -19.86
CA SER A 175 -4.40 -29.79 -18.74
C SER A 175 -5.19 -29.86 -17.42
N VAL A 176 -6.03 -28.88 -17.15
CA VAL A 176 -6.93 -28.85 -15.98
C VAL A 176 -7.89 -30.04 -15.98
N SER A 177 -8.34 -30.47 -17.17
CA SER A 177 -9.24 -31.62 -17.30
C SER A 177 -8.52 -32.97 -17.15
N ALA A 178 -7.21 -33.02 -17.41
CA ALA A 178 -6.44 -34.26 -17.50
C ALA A 178 -5.58 -34.56 -16.26
N CYS A 179 -5.21 -33.53 -15.50
CA CYS A 179 -4.25 -33.63 -14.41
C CYS A 179 -4.81 -33.06 -13.11
N SER A 180 -4.38 -33.65 -11.99
CA SER A 180 -4.66 -33.13 -10.65
C SER A 180 -3.93 -31.82 -10.41
N ASN A 181 -2.74 -31.67 -10.99
CA ASN A 181 -1.94 -30.45 -10.88
C ASN A 181 -1.59 -29.89 -12.26
N VAL A 182 -1.59 -28.57 -12.39
CA VAL A 182 -1.16 -27.87 -13.60
C VAL A 182 -0.02 -26.94 -13.25
N LEU A 183 1.12 -27.09 -13.92
CA LEU A 183 2.29 -26.23 -13.80
C LEU A 183 2.35 -25.29 -15.00
N LEU A 184 2.14 -24.00 -14.78
CA LEU A 184 2.36 -22.94 -15.75
C LEU A 184 3.83 -22.54 -15.72
N SER A 185 4.57 -22.90 -16.77
CA SER A 185 6.01 -22.69 -16.87
C SER A 185 6.33 -21.57 -17.85
N GLY A 186 6.43 -20.33 -17.34
CA GLY A 186 6.79 -19.15 -18.11
C GLY A 186 5.75 -18.75 -19.16
N VAL A 187 4.48 -19.05 -18.90
CA VAL A 187 3.38 -18.79 -19.83
C VAL A 187 3.19 -17.28 -20.02
N THR A 188 3.05 -16.83 -21.26
CA THR A 188 2.59 -15.47 -21.57
C THR A 188 1.10 -15.50 -21.87
N ILE A 189 0.33 -14.63 -21.22
CA ILE A 189 -1.08 -14.39 -21.53
C ILE A 189 -1.12 -13.44 -22.75
N PRO A 190 -1.63 -13.88 -23.92
CA PRO A 190 -1.71 -13.02 -25.10
C PRO A 190 -2.68 -11.85 -24.89
N ALA A 191 -2.52 -10.79 -25.69
CA ALA A 191 -3.36 -9.61 -25.59
C ALA A 191 -4.85 -9.97 -25.70
N SER A 192 -5.68 -9.31 -24.90
CA SER A 192 -7.14 -9.54 -24.82
C SER A 192 -7.56 -10.98 -24.49
N SER A 193 -6.67 -11.80 -23.92
CA SER A 193 -6.97 -13.16 -23.46
C SER A 193 -6.92 -13.25 -21.94
N THR A 194 -7.74 -14.10 -21.33
CA THR A 194 -7.74 -14.30 -19.87
C THR A 194 -7.29 -15.71 -19.52
N LEU A 195 -6.40 -15.85 -18.53
CA LEU A 195 -6.19 -17.12 -17.83
C LEU A 195 -7.36 -17.36 -16.89
N SER A 196 -8.37 -18.06 -17.37
CA SER A 196 -9.53 -18.47 -16.56
C SER A 196 -9.43 -19.94 -16.19
N VAL A 197 -9.30 -20.24 -14.89
CA VAL A 197 -9.09 -21.60 -14.40
C VAL A 197 -9.97 -21.89 -13.18
N THR A 198 -10.78 -22.93 -13.28
CA THR A 198 -11.26 -23.64 -12.09
C THR A 198 -10.20 -24.66 -11.70
N VAL A 199 -9.48 -24.40 -10.62
CA VAL A 199 -8.43 -25.30 -10.12
C VAL A 199 -9.09 -26.62 -9.69
N PRO A 200 -8.56 -27.78 -10.12
CA PRO A 200 -9.12 -29.07 -9.73
C PRO A 200 -9.21 -29.20 -8.20
N SER A 201 -10.33 -29.72 -7.71
CA SER A 201 -10.53 -29.88 -6.27
C SER A 201 -9.55 -30.90 -5.69
N GLY A 202 -8.91 -30.54 -4.57
CA GLY A 202 -7.80 -31.30 -4.01
C GLY A 202 -6.59 -31.36 -4.95
N GLY A 203 -6.49 -30.42 -5.89
CA GLY A 203 -5.44 -30.26 -6.89
C GLY A 203 -4.66 -28.96 -6.73
N ALA A 204 -3.72 -28.69 -7.63
CA ALA A 204 -2.90 -27.48 -7.58
C ALA A 204 -2.71 -26.77 -8.93
N LEU A 205 -2.69 -25.44 -8.90
CA LEU A 205 -2.19 -24.59 -9.99
C LEU A 205 -0.85 -23.97 -9.55
N LEU A 206 0.21 -24.28 -10.28
CA LEU A 206 1.59 -23.92 -9.92
C LEU A 206 2.17 -22.96 -10.95
N PHE A 207 2.91 -21.96 -10.50
CA PHE A 207 3.62 -21.00 -11.35
C PHE A 207 5.13 -21.25 -11.28
N ALA A 208 5.80 -21.24 -12.42
CA ALA A 208 7.25 -21.34 -12.52
C ALA A 208 7.79 -20.44 -13.63
N GLY A 209 9.04 -19.97 -13.47
CA GLY A 209 9.62 -18.98 -14.38
C GLY A 209 8.84 -17.67 -14.36
N THR A 210 9.01 -16.85 -15.40
CA THR A 210 8.34 -15.56 -15.50
C THR A 210 7.10 -15.68 -16.38
N MET A 211 5.93 -15.49 -15.78
CA MET A 211 4.67 -15.25 -16.50
C MET A 211 4.56 -13.77 -16.84
N THR A 212 4.06 -13.45 -18.04
CA THR A 212 3.78 -12.06 -18.44
C THR A 212 2.38 -11.95 -19.05
N VAL A 213 1.84 -10.74 -19.07
CA VAL A 213 0.56 -10.41 -19.74
C VAL A 213 0.82 -9.38 -20.82
N GLU A 214 0.42 -9.65 -22.06
CA GLU A 214 0.55 -8.69 -23.14
C GLU A 214 -0.40 -7.48 -22.97
N TYR A 215 0.03 -6.33 -23.49
CA TYR A 215 -0.66 -5.05 -23.31
C TYR A 215 -2.11 -5.09 -23.83
N THR A 216 -3.06 -4.79 -22.95
CA THR A 216 -4.51 -4.79 -23.23
C THR A 216 -5.15 -3.60 -22.50
N PRO A 217 -5.33 -2.46 -23.17
CA PRO A 217 -5.92 -1.26 -22.56
C PRO A 217 -7.44 -1.37 -22.56
N ASP A 218 -7.99 -1.96 -21.50
CA ASP A 218 -9.42 -2.22 -21.35
C ASP A 218 -9.76 -2.25 -19.85
N SER A 219 -10.66 -1.35 -19.39
CA SER A 219 -11.08 -1.26 -17.99
C SER A 219 -11.86 -2.47 -17.52
N GLU A 220 -12.53 -3.20 -18.41
CA GLU A 220 -13.33 -4.37 -18.04
C GLU A 220 -12.52 -5.68 -18.06
N TYR A 221 -11.23 -5.59 -18.41
CA TYR A 221 -10.38 -6.76 -18.58
C TYR A 221 -9.75 -7.20 -17.27
N THR A 222 -9.87 -8.50 -16.96
CA THR A 222 -9.14 -9.16 -15.88
C THR A 222 -8.24 -10.26 -16.47
N PRO A 223 -6.90 -10.12 -16.39
CA PRO A 223 -5.95 -11.08 -16.95
C PRO A 223 -6.02 -12.48 -16.36
N ILE A 224 -6.15 -12.60 -15.03
CA ILE A 224 -6.14 -13.89 -14.33
C ILE A 224 -7.42 -14.02 -13.50
N VAL A 225 -8.19 -15.09 -13.73
CA VAL A 225 -9.42 -15.38 -12.98
C VAL A 225 -9.38 -16.83 -12.50
N LEU A 226 -9.26 -17.02 -11.20
CA LEU A 226 -9.20 -18.34 -10.58
C LEU A 226 -10.43 -18.61 -9.72
N LYS A 227 -10.91 -19.86 -9.77
CA LYS A 227 -11.95 -20.42 -8.90
C LYS A 227 -11.53 -21.80 -8.41
N GLY A 228 -12.13 -22.32 -7.34
CA GLY A 228 -11.85 -23.68 -6.89
C GLY A 228 -12.31 -23.96 -5.47
N SER A 229 -12.45 -25.25 -5.14
CA SER A 229 -12.78 -25.72 -3.80
C SER A 229 -11.76 -26.74 -3.35
N ASN A 230 -11.18 -26.57 -2.16
CA ASN A 230 -10.01 -27.32 -1.70
C ASN A 230 -8.85 -27.24 -2.70
N ALA A 231 -8.61 -26.06 -3.25
CA ALA A 231 -7.61 -25.80 -4.28
C ALA A 231 -6.33 -25.23 -3.68
N LYS A 232 -5.19 -25.57 -4.29
CA LYS A 232 -3.89 -24.96 -3.98
C LYS A 232 -3.38 -24.13 -5.15
N ILE A 233 -2.96 -22.90 -4.88
CA ILE A 233 -2.31 -22.01 -5.84
C ILE A 233 -0.92 -21.69 -5.27
N ALA A 234 0.16 -21.92 -6.03
CA ALA A 234 1.50 -21.66 -5.50
C ALA A 234 2.54 -21.24 -6.54
N GLY A 235 3.46 -20.37 -6.12
CA GLY A 235 4.67 -20.05 -6.86
C GLY A 235 5.81 -21.01 -6.50
N LEU A 236 6.52 -21.51 -7.51
CA LEU A 236 7.77 -22.23 -7.30
C LEU A 236 8.93 -21.24 -7.12
N ALA A 237 10.08 -21.74 -6.64
CA ALA A 237 11.28 -20.94 -6.47
C ALA A 237 11.65 -20.15 -7.74
N GLY A 238 11.72 -18.82 -7.63
CA GLY A 238 12.02 -17.93 -8.74
C GLY A 238 10.88 -17.71 -9.74
N ALA A 239 9.66 -18.19 -9.43
CA ALA A 239 8.48 -17.84 -10.20
C ALA A 239 8.13 -16.37 -9.99
N VAL A 240 7.81 -15.67 -11.07
CA VAL A 240 7.40 -14.26 -11.06
C VAL A 240 6.20 -14.11 -12.00
N ILE A 241 5.18 -13.39 -11.57
CA ILE A 241 4.11 -12.90 -12.45
C ILE A 241 4.36 -11.40 -12.65
N ASP A 242 4.69 -11.00 -13.88
CA ASP A 242 4.96 -9.60 -14.23
C ASP A 242 3.78 -9.04 -15.04
N GLY A 243 3.08 -8.06 -14.46
CA GLY A 243 1.95 -7.39 -15.09
C GLY A 243 2.33 -6.36 -16.16
N GLN A 244 3.63 -6.03 -16.29
CA GLN A 244 4.16 -5.02 -17.21
C GLN A 244 3.48 -3.65 -17.05
N GLY A 245 3.20 -3.24 -15.82
CA GLY A 245 2.45 -2.06 -15.41
C GLY A 245 2.98 -0.75 -16.00
N SER A 246 4.29 -0.62 -16.20
CA SER A 246 4.92 0.56 -16.84
C SER A 246 4.44 0.85 -18.27
N LYS A 247 3.73 -0.09 -18.91
CA LYS A 247 3.06 0.17 -20.20
C LYS A 247 1.73 0.93 -20.04
N TYR A 248 1.17 0.96 -18.85
CA TYR A 248 -0.13 1.54 -18.52
C TYR A 248 -0.02 2.78 -17.63
N TRP A 249 0.93 2.79 -16.69
CA TRP A 249 1.06 3.84 -15.68
C TRP A 249 1.23 5.24 -16.29
N ASP A 250 0.30 6.12 -15.92
CA ASP A 250 0.17 7.49 -16.42
C ASP A 250 -0.22 8.47 -15.30
N GLY A 251 -0.04 8.07 -14.03
CA GLY A 251 -0.37 8.84 -12.83
C GLY A 251 -1.85 8.87 -12.47
N GLN A 252 -2.74 8.33 -13.32
CA GLN A 252 -4.19 8.46 -13.13
C GLN A 252 -4.90 7.17 -12.71
N GLY A 253 -4.21 6.03 -12.74
CA GLY A 253 -4.75 4.77 -12.21
C GLY A 253 -6.08 4.38 -12.86
N SER A 254 -7.06 3.98 -12.05
CA SER A 254 -8.44 3.67 -12.47
C SER A 254 -9.34 4.92 -12.49
N ASN A 255 -8.84 6.08 -12.03
CA ASN A 255 -9.58 7.35 -12.03
C ASN A 255 -9.61 8.07 -13.39
N GLY A 256 -8.78 7.64 -14.35
CA GLY A 256 -8.72 8.25 -15.67
C GLY A 256 -7.51 7.84 -16.50
N GLY A 257 -7.17 8.70 -17.48
CA GLY A 257 -6.05 8.47 -18.39
C GLY A 257 -6.33 7.43 -19.48
N THR A 258 -5.34 6.59 -19.74
CA THR A 258 -5.47 5.43 -20.65
C THR A 258 -6.19 4.28 -19.96
N ASP A 259 -6.97 3.50 -20.72
CA ASP A 259 -7.64 2.32 -20.20
C ASP A 259 -6.62 1.29 -19.70
N LYS A 260 -6.87 0.70 -18.54
CA LYS A 260 -6.00 -0.27 -17.85
C LYS A 260 -6.86 -1.42 -17.32
N PRO A 261 -6.37 -2.67 -17.30
CA PRO A 261 -7.11 -3.78 -16.69
C PRO A 261 -7.40 -3.47 -15.22
N ASP A 262 -8.66 -3.23 -14.87
CA ASP A 262 -9.07 -2.71 -13.56
C ASP A 262 -8.51 -3.55 -12.41
N HIS A 263 -8.70 -4.87 -12.47
CA HIS A 263 -8.05 -5.83 -11.59
C HIS A 263 -7.15 -6.80 -12.36
N PHE A 264 -5.95 -7.04 -11.85
CA PHE A 264 -4.97 -7.93 -12.49
C PHE A 264 -5.26 -9.43 -12.21
N PHE A 265 -5.67 -9.75 -10.99
CA PHE A 265 -5.81 -11.11 -10.49
C PHE A 265 -7.08 -11.28 -9.67
N LYS A 266 -8.07 -12.01 -10.19
CA LYS A 266 -9.32 -12.30 -9.49
C LYS A 266 -9.34 -13.70 -8.89
N LEU A 267 -9.58 -13.77 -7.59
CA LEU A 267 -9.95 -14.96 -6.84
C LEU A 267 -11.45 -14.92 -6.62
N SER A 268 -12.19 -15.78 -7.32
CA SER A 268 -13.66 -15.76 -7.33
C SER A 268 -14.21 -17.09 -6.84
N ASP A 269 -15.08 -17.04 -5.83
CA ASP A 269 -15.76 -18.22 -5.28
C ASP A 269 -14.77 -19.32 -4.87
N MET A 270 -13.66 -18.95 -4.24
CA MET A 270 -12.69 -19.91 -3.71
C MET A 270 -13.17 -20.43 -2.35
N GLU A 271 -13.19 -21.75 -2.18
CA GLU A 271 -13.66 -22.39 -0.94
C GLU A 271 -12.58 -23.27 -0.33
N SER A 272 -12.32 -23.16 0.97
CA SER A 272 -11.38 -24.02 1.70
C SER A 272 -10.01 -24.13 1.01
N SER A 273 -9.51 -23.02 0.47
CA SER A 273 -8.41 -23.01 -0.51
C SER A 273 -7.20 -22.21 -0.03
N THR A 274 -6.05 -22.45 -0.66
CA THR A 274 -4.79 -21.80 -0.31
C THR A 274 -4.12 -21.14 -1.50
N LEU A 275 -3.56 -19.95 -1.30
CA LEU A 275 -2.62 -19.30 -2.20
C LEU A 275 -1.33 -19.03 -1.43
N GLU A 276 -0.18 -19.44 -1.97
CA GLU A 276 1.09 -19.26 -1.26
C GLU A 276 2.29 -18.99 -2.17
N GLN A 277 3.30 -18.29 -1.64
CA GLN A 277 4.62 -18.18 -2.27
C GLN A 277 4.60 -17.57 -3.67
N LEU A 278 3.64 -16.67 -3.96
CA LEU A 278 3.64 -15.90 -5.21
C LEU A 278 4.50 -14.66 -5.07
N THR A 279 5.27 -14.39 -6.12
CA THR A 279 5.87 -13.08 -6.37
C THR A 279 5.18 -12.46 -7.57
N ILE A 280 4.55 -11.31 -7.36
CA ILE A 280 3.88 -10.53 -8.40
C ILE A 280 4.51 -9.15 -8.43
N GLN A 281 4.78 -8.64 -9.63
CA GLN A 281 5.38 -7.32 -9.81
C GLN A 281 4.71 -6.54 -10.93
N ASN A 282 4.80 -5.22 -10.83
CA ASN A 282 4.42 -4.27 -11.88
C ASN A 282 2.99 -4.53 -12.41
N TRP A 283 1.98 -4.53 -11.55
CA TRP A 283 0.60 -4.68 -12.02
C TRP A 283 -0.01 -3.32 -12.43
N PRO A 284 -1.03 -3.28 -13.31
CA PRO A 284 -1.49 -2.02 -13.91
C PRO A 284 -2.22 -1.06 -12.95
N THR A 285 -3.25 -1.55 -12.25
CA THR A 285 -4.10 -0.83 -11.29
C THR A 285 -4.35 -1.72 -10.07
N HIS A 286 -5.54 -2.22 -9.80
CA HIS A 286 -5.81 -3.09 -8.64
C HIS A 286 -5.19 -4.49 -8.85
N LEU A 287 -4.59 -5.08 -7.81
CA LEU A 287 -3.98 -6.40 -7.93
C LEU A 287 -4.98 -7.53 -7.69
N PHE A 288 -5.31 -7.83 -6.43
CA PHE A 288 -6.17 -8.95 -6.09
C PHE A 288 -7.61 -8.50 -5.88
N SER A 289 -8.53 -8.97 -6.73
CA SER A 289 -9.96 -8.99 -6.43
C SER A 289 -10.29 -10.31 -5.72
N ILE A 290 -10.54 -10.27 -4.41
CA ILE A 290 -10.94 -11.42 -3.60
C ILE A 290 -12.44 -11.33 -3.36
N ASN A 291 -13.21 -12.11 -4.11
CA ASN A 291 -14.66 -11.97 -4.16
C ASN A 291 -15.38 -13.31 -3.97
N GLY A 292 -16.36 -13.35 -3.07
CA GLY A 292 -17.19 -14.54 -2.87
C GLY A 292 -16.45 -15.72 -2.23
N CYS A 293 -15.31 -15.48 -1.58
CA CYS A 293 -14.47 -16.55 -1.06
C CYS A 293 -14.93 -17.01 0.34
N THR A 294 -14.68 -18.29 0.66
CA THR A 294 -14.95 -18.86 1.98
C THR A 294 -13.80 -19.73 2.46
N ASP A 295 -13.36 -19.56 3.71
CA ASP A 295 -12.26 -20.33 4.31
C ASP A 295 -10.99 -20.33 3.42
N MET A 296 -10.49 -19.15 3.08
CA MET A 296 -9.31 -19.00 2.23
C MET A 296 -8.09 -18.54 3.04
N THR A 297 -6.91 -19.10 2.72
CA THR A 297 -5.63 -18.62 3.26
C THR A 297 -4.72 -18.13 2.14
N ILE A 298 -4.19 -16.91 2.27
CA ILE A 298 -3.15 -16.35 1.41
C ILE A 298 -1.89 -16.19 2.26
N SER A 299 -0.75 -16.74 1.85
CA SER A 299 0.47 -16.65 2.66
C SER A 299 1.76 -16.48 1.90
N ASN A 300 2.74 -15.82 2.53
CA ASN A 300 4.12 -15.73 2.02
C ASN A 300 4.20 -15.13 0.61
N VAL A 301 3.44 -14.07 0.35
CA VAL A 301 3.41 -13.40 -0.97
C VAL A 301 4.28 -12.14 -0.97
N ILE A 302 4.88 -11.85 -2.11
CA ILE A 302 5.66 -10.63 -2.36
C ILE A 302 5.01 -9.89 -3.53
N LEU A 303 4.49 -8.71 -3.25
CA LEU A 303 3.75 -7.88 -4.19
C LEU A 303 4.55 -6.58 -4.36
N ASP A 304 5.29 -6.48 -5.46
CA ASP A 304 6.23 -5.39 -5.70
C ASP A 304 5.79 -4.49 -6.87
N ASN A 305 5.19 -3.37 -6.53
CA ASN A 305 4.87 -2.29 -7.46
C ASN A 305 5.76 -1.06 -7.26
N SER A 306 6.92 -1.18 -6.61
CA SER A 306 7.81 -0.04 -6.33
C SER A 306 8.31 0.68 -7.58
N ALA A 307 8.31 0.01 -8.74
CA ALA A 307 8.61 0.67 -10.01
C ALA A 307 7.56 1.72 -10.40
N GLY A 308 6.34 1.64 -9.83
CA GLY A 308 5.29 2.65 -10.00
C GLY A 308 5.57 3.96 -9.25
N ASP A 309 6.55 3.99 -8.34
CA ASP A 309 6.98 5.22 -7.63
C ASP A 309 7.79 6.16 -8.54
N GLU A 310 8.04 5.81 -9.80
CA GLU A 310 8.59 6.76 -10.78
C GLU A 310 7.67 7.99 -10.86
N GLU A 311 8.24 9.19 -10.70
CA GLU A 311 7.47 10.43 -10.65
C GLU A 311 7.31 11.05 -12.05
N ASP A 312 6.17 11.69 -12.29
CA ASP A 312 5.93 12.52 -13.45
C ASP A 312 6.59 13.91 -13.33
N SER A 313 6.23 14.85 -14.21
CA SER A 313 6.81 16.20 -14.18
C SER A 313 6.35 17.07 -13.02
N ASP A 314 5.23 16.73 -12.40
CA ASP A 314 4.63 17.46 -11.27
C ASP A 314 5.07 16.85 -9.92
N GLY A 315 5.73 15.69 -9.95
CA GLY A 315 6.28 15.00 -8.79
C GLY A 315 5.37 13.91 -8.23
N ASP A 316 4.33 13.54 -8.99
CA ASP A 316 3.37 12.50 -8.61
C ASP A 316 3.80 11.15 -9.16
N ALA A 317 3.60 10.07 -8.39
CA ALA A 317 3.92 8.72 -8.82
C ALA A 317 3.10 8.30 -10.06
N LEU A 318 3.72 7.63 -11.02
CA LEU A 318 3.07 7.14 -12.23
C LEU A 318 2.12 5.97 -11.94
N GLY A 319 2.45 5.13 -10.95
CA GLY A 319 1.56 4.11 -10.41
C GLY A 319 0.49 4.74 -9.52
N HIS A 320 -0.77 4.42 -9.76
CA HIS A 320 -1.91 4.97 -9.02
C HIS A 320 -3.05 3.96 -8.98
N ASN A 321 -3.83 3.91 -7.88
CA ASN A 321 -4.83 2.86 -7.60
C ASN A 321 -4.24 1.46 -7.71
N THR A 322 -3.08 1.26 -7.10
CA THR A 322 -2.33 0.02 -7.15
C THR A 322 -2.59 -0.86 -5.93
N ASP A 323 -3.85 -0.99 -5.54
CA ASP A 323 -4.30 -1.74 -4.37
C ASP A 323 -3.78 -3.19 -4.42
N ALA A 324 -3.36 -3.71 -3.27
CA ALA A 324 -2.82 -5.06 -3.21
C ALA A 324 -3.91 -6.13 -2.98
N PHE A 325 -4.82 -5.91 -2.02
CA PHE A 325 -5.88 -6.85 -1.69
C PHE A 325 -7.24 -6.13 -1.53
N ASP A 326 -8.08 -6.24 -2.56
CA ASP A 326 -9.46 -5.75 -2.52
C ASP A 326 -10.40 -6.92 -2.18
N VAL A 327 -11.07 -6.82 -1.04
CA VAL A 327 -11.84 -7.93 -0.46
C VAL A 327 -13.32 -7.56 -0.40
N SER A 328 -14.14 -8.42 -1.01
CA SER A 328 -15.60 -8.25 -1.03
C SER A 328 -16.31 -9.58 -0.88
N SER A 329 -17.50 -9.57 -0.27
CA SER A 329 -18.39 -10.73 -0.14
C SER A 329 -17.68 -12.00 0.34
N THR A 330 -16.74 -11.87 1.26
CA THR A 330 -15.85 -12.97 1.68
C THR A 330 -16.06 -13.31 3.15
N ASP A 331 -16.05 -14.60 3.48
CA ASP A 331 -16.23 -15.09 4.86
C ASP A 331 -15.13 -16.08 5.25
N GLY A 332 -14.29 -15.74 6.23
CA GLY A 332 -13.17 -16.62 6.60
C GLY A 332 -11.96 -16.44 5.67
N LEU A 333 -11.31 -15.29 5.75
CA LEU A 333 -10.05 -15.02 5.01
C LEU A 333 -8.89 -14.84 6.00
N HIS A 334 -7.78 -15.53 5.76
CA HIS A 334 -6.53 -15.28 6.49
C HIS A 334 -5.42 -14.93 5.51
N ILE A 335 -4.99 -13.68 5.50
CA ILE A 335 -3.79 -13.24 4.79
C ILE A 335 -2.66 -13.13 5.81
N THR A 336 -1.55 -13.83 5.57
CA THR A 336 -0.41 -13.79 6.48
C THR A 336 0.94 -13.70 5.77
N SER A 337 1.88 -12.95 6.36
CA SER A 337 3.25 -12.87 5.86
C SER A 337 3.32 -12.34 4.43
N ALA A 338 2.59 -11.25 4.15
CA ALA A 338 2.62 -10.56 2.87
C ALA A 338 3.57 -9.36 2.93
N THR A 339 4.34 -9.15 1.86
CA THR A 339 5.16 -7.96 1.66
C THR A 339 4.60 -7.19 0.47
N VAL A 340 4.22 -5.93 0.68
CA VAL A 340 3.53 -5.08 -0.29
C VAL A 340 4.29 -3.77 -0.46
N TYR A 341 4.63 -3.46 -1.71
CA TYR A 341 5.10 -2.15 -2.15
C TYR A 341 4.11 -1.66 -3.21
N ASN A 342 3.42 -0.55 -2.96
CA ASN A 342 2.43 -0.01 -3.88
C ASN A 342 2.16 1.48 -3.62
N GLN A 343 1.16 2.03 -4.31
CA GLN A 343 0.78 3.44 -4.30
C GLN A 343 -0.68 3.66 -3.84
N ASP A 344 -1.36 2.61 -3.38
CA ASP A 344 -2.72 2.68 -2.82
C ASP A 344 -2.91 1.68 -1.67
N ASP A 345 -4.12 1.25 -1.33
CA ASP A 345 -4.36 0.40 -0.16
C ASP A 345 -3.53 -0.89 -0.17
N CYS A 346 -2.90 -1.18 0.97
CA CYS A 346 -2.28 -2.47 1.18
C CYS A 346 -3.37 -3.55 1.30
N VAL A 347 -4.46 -3.20 1.99
CA VAL A 347 -5.69 -4.00 2.07
C VAL A 347 -6.87 -3.05 2.04
N ALA A 348 -7.89 -3.35 1.25
CA ALA A 348 -9.20 -2.69 1.28
C ALA A 348 -10.29 -3.76 1.49
N VAL A 349 -10.98 -3.70 2.63
CA VAL A 349 -12.12 -4.60 2.91
C VAL A 349 -13.43 -3.88 2.66
N ASN A 350 -14.08 -4.14 1.54
CA ASN A 350 -15.34 -3.48 1.15
C ASN A 350 -16.59 -4.22 1.63
N SER A 351 -16.52 -5.54 1.86
CA SER A 351 -17.62 -6.33 2.45
C SER A 351 -17.19 -7.73 2.89
N GLY A 352 -17.85 -8.30 3.90
CA GLY A 352 -17.62 -9.68 4.34
C GLY A 352 -17.44 -9.83 5.86
N SER A 353 -17.03 -11.02 6.30
CA SER A 353 -16.80 -11.28 7.72
C SER A 353 -15.66 -12.23 8.01
N ASN A 354 -15.23 -12.27 9.27
CA ASN A 354 -14.30 -13.28 9.79
C ASN A 354 -12.95 -13.25 9.04
N MET A 355 -12.26 -12.12 9.09
CA MET A 355 -11.02 -11.90 8.32
C MET A 355 -9.86 -11.55 9.23
N VAL A 356 -8.68 -12.12 8.94
CA VAL A 356 -7.44 -11.85 9.66
C VAL A 356 -6.34 -11.49 8.67
N PHE A 357 -5.71 -10.34 8.89
CA PHE A 357 -4.54 -9.87 8.17
C PHE A 357 -3.39 -9.77 9.17
N GLU A 358 -2.43 -10.68 9.05
CA GLU A 358 -1.40 -10.89 10.08
C GLU A 358 0.00 -10.81 9.47
N ASN A 359 0.97 -10.22 10.18
CA ASN A 359 2.35 -10.16 9.69
C ASN A 359 2.44 -9.54 8.29
N MET A 360 1.74 -8.42 8.10
CA MET A 360 1.77 -7.64 6.86
C MET A 360 2.93 -6.64 6.92
N TYR A 361 3.67 -6.50 5.84
CA TYR A 361 4.58 -5.39 5.61
C TYR A 361 4.04 -4.58 4.44
N CYS A 362 3.59 -3.36 4.71
CA CYS A 362 3.01 -2.45 3.75
C CYS A 362 3.90 -1.21 3.62
N SER A 363 4.29 -0.86 2.40
CA SER A 363 5.16 0.29 2.13
C SER A 363 4.70 1.08 0.92
N GLY A 364 4.74 2.42 1.00
CA GLY A 364 4.42 3.32 -0.12
C GLY A 364 2.93 3.69 -0.22
N GLY A 365 2.05 2.74 0.07
CA GLY A 365 0.61 2.85 -0.21
C GLY A 365 -0.23 3.66 0.77
N HIS A 366 -1.49 3.26 0.93
CA HIS A 366 -2.52 3.93 1.74
C HIS A 366 -2.94 3.16 3.01
N GLY A 367 -2.23 2.09 3.35
CA GLY A 367 -2.35 1.40 4.63
C GLY A 367 -3.32 0.23 4.64
N LEU A 368 -3.77 -0.12 5.84
CA LEU A 368 -4.69 -1.22 6.15
C LEU A 368 -6.08 -0.63 6.32
N SER A 369 -6.92 -0.78 5.31
CA SER A 369 -8.20 -0.08 5.20
C SER A 369 -9.40 -1.03 5.29
N ILE A 370 -10.38 -0.63 6.09
CA ILE A 370 -11.78 -1.02 5.90
C ILE A 370 -12.41 0.01 4.95
N GLY A 371 -13.04 -0.48 3.90
CA GLY A 371 -13.78 0.32 2.93
C GLY A 371 -12.98 0.73 1.67
N SER A 372 -13.52 1.62 0.83
CA SER A 372 -14.77 2.35 1.11
C SER A 372 -15.97 1.41 1.23
N VAL A 373 -16.81 1.70 2.22
CA VAL A 373 -17.99 0.93 2.53
C VAL A 373 -19.18 1.58 1.84
N ASP A 374 -19.75 0.85 0.88
CA ASP A 374 -20.93 1.27 0.10
C ASP A 374 -22.23 0.92 0.86
N SER A 375 -23.38 1.15 0.24
CA SER A 375 -24.71 0.84 0.74
C SER A 375 -25.04 -0.66 0.77
N GLY A 376 -25.82 -1.07 1.77
CA GLY A 376 -26.39 -2.41 1.87
C GLY A 376 -25.39 -3.54 2.13
N VAL A 377 -24.21 -3.24 2.66
CA VAL A 377 -23.16 -4.22 2.96
C VAL A 377 -22.90 -4.34 4.45
N THR A 378 -22.28 -5.45 4.84
CA THR A 378 -21.84 -5.66 6.22
C THR A 378 -20.37 -6.07 6.22
N ILE A 379 -19.62 -5.47 7.14
CA ILE A 379 -18.24 -5.85 7.46
C ILE A 379 -18.20 -6.18 8.94
N SER A 380 -17.78 -7.38 9.31
CA SER A 380 -17.70 -7.73 10.73
C SER A 380 -16.57 -8.70 11.07
N ASN A 381 -16.06 -8.61 12.30
CA ASN A 381 -15.01 -9.49 12.82
C ASN A 381 -13.77 -9.50 11.91
N VAL A 382 -13.14 -8.33 11.78
CA VAL A 382 -11.92 -8.15 10.99
C VAL A 382 -10.77 -7.78 11.92
N THR A 383 -9.66 -8.50 11.82
CA THR A 383 -8.46 -8.26 12.63
C THR A 383 -7.26 -7.98 11.73
N PHE A 384 -6.63 -6.83 11.93
CA PHE A 384 -5.28 -6.52 11.46
C PHE A 384 -4.33 -6.66 12.64
N THR A 385 -3.31 -7.52 12.54
CA THR A 385 -2.39 -7.76 13.65
C THR A 385 -0.94 -7.96 13.24
N ASP A 386 -0.02 -7.65 14.15
CA ASP A 386 1.41 -7.96 14.06
C ASP A 386 2.06 -7.44 12.77
N SER A 387 1.69 -6.24 12.35
CA SER A 387 1.99 -5.70 11.02
C SER A 387 2.79 -4.40 11.07
N SER A 388 3.38 -4.01 9.96
CA SER A 388 4.10 -2.75 9.79
C SER A 388 3.58 -1.99 8.57
N VAL A 389 3.26 -0.71 8.77
CA VAL A 389 2.89 0.21 7.71
C VAL A 389 3.90 1.35 7.70
N VAL A 390 4.61 1.52 6.58
CA VAL A 390 5.75 2.45 6.51
C VAL A 390 5.70 3.30 5.25
N LYS A 391 6.06 4.59 5.34
CA LYS A 391 6.09 5.51 4.19
C LYS A 391 4.80 5.46 3.38
N SER A 392 3.68 5.50 4.09
CA SER A 392 2.34 5.37 3.51
C SER A 392 1.53 6.60 3.88
N LYS A 393 0.50 6.92 3.10
CA LYS A 393 -0.38 8.05 3.45
C LYS A 393 -1.10 7.80 4.76
N ASN A 394 -1.66 6.60 4.91
CA ASN A 394 -2.39 6.20 6.11
C ASN A 394 -1.86 4.88 6.66
N ALA A 395 -2.18 4.58 7.92
CA ALA A 395 -1.86 3.29 8.51
C ALA A 395 -3.09 2.43 8.83
N CYS A 396 -3.87 2.77 9.84
CA CYS A 396 -5.09 2.05 10.21
C CYS A 396 -6.30 2.88 9.81
N ARG A 397 -7.09 2.44 8.81
CA ARG A 397 -8.13 3.27 8.21
C ARG A 397 -9.50 2.60 8.16
N ILE A 398 -10.56 3.36 8.41
CA ILE A 398 -11.94 2.99 8.13
C ILE A 398 -12.59 4.15 7.36
N LYS A 399 -12.99 3.91 6.11
CA LYS A 399 -13.61 4.92 5.24
C LYS A 399 -14.98 4.44 4.78
N THR A 400 -16.01 5.26 4.91
CA THR A 400 -17.37 4.93 4.45
C THR A 400 -17.88 5.98 3.49
N ASP A 401 -18.61 5.55 2.47
CA ASP A 401 -19.17 6.46 1.47
C ASP A 401 -20.28 7.31 2.10
N ALA A 402 -20.26 8.62 1.81
CA ALA A 402 -21.16 9.61 2.40
C ALA A 402 -22.62 9.40 1.97
N ASP A 403 -22.85 8.89 0.77
CA ASP A 403 -24.16 8.48 0.26
C ASP A 403 -24.52 7.03 0.63
N GLY A 404 -23.61 6.32 1.29
CA GLY A 404 -23.77 4.98 1.83
C GLY A 404 -24.90 4.90 2.86
N SER A 405 -25.72 3.85 2.77
CA SER A 405 -26.83 3.61 3.70
C SER A 405 -27.09 2.13 3.93
N ASP A 406 -27.78 1.79 5.02
CA ASP A 406 -28.14 0.40 5.37
C ASP A 406 -26.92 -0.53 5.49
N SER A 407 -25.76 0.01 5.89
CA SER A 407 -24.52 -0.75 6.08
C SER A 407 -24.02 -0.72 7.52
N THR A 408 -23.23 -1.72 7.89
CA THR A 408 -22.63 -1.83 9.23
C THR A 408 -21.19 -2.32 9.15
N VAL A 409 -20.32 -1.67 9.90
CA VAL A 409 -18.94 -2.07 10.17
C VAL A 409 -18.83 -2.36 11.65
N SER A 410 -18.57 -3.60 12.05
CA SER A 410 -18.50 -3.97 13.47
C SER A 410 -17.33 -4.87 13.83
N ASP A 411 -16.91 -4.86 15.08
CA ASP A 411 -15.93 -5.80 15.63
C ASP A 411 -14.60 -5.78 14.84
N ILE A 412 -14.06 -4.58 14.66
CA ILE A 412 -12.80 -4.35 13.95
C ILE A 412 -11.67 -4.23 14.98
N THR A 413 -10.57 -4.93 14.76
CA THR A 413 -9.39 -4.87 15.63
C THR A 413 -8.14 -4.53 14.83
N TYR A 414 -7.45 -3.47 15.24
CA TYR A 414 -6.07 -3.18 14.86
C TYR A 414 -5.17 -3.41 16.08
N SER A 415 -4.21 -4.32 15.97
CA SER A 415 -3.44 -4.83 17.10
C SER A 415 -1.96 -4.94 16.77
N ASN A 416 -1.07 -4.47 17.63
CA ASN A 416 0.39 -4.60 17.44
C ASN A 416 0.84 -4.13 16.04
N ILE A 417 0.50 -2.87 15.70
CA ILE A 417 0.83 -2.26 14.41
C ILE A 417 1.95 -1.26 14.62
N VAL A 418 3.03 -1.41 13.85
CA VAL A 418 4.12 -0.44 13.79
C VAL A 418 3.85 0.52 12.64
N VAL A 419 3.84 1.81 12.91
CA VAL A 419 3.63 2.88 11.92
C VAL A 419 4.88 3.74 11.80
N SER A 420 5.36 4.04 10.60
CA SER A 420 6.59 4.85 10.41
C SER A 420 6.47 5.73 9.18
N ASP A 421 6.88 6.99 9.30
CA ASP A 421 6.84 7.97 8.21
C ASP A 421 5.46 8.03 7.52
N ILE A 422 4.38 8.02 8.31
CA ILE A 422 3.01 8.17 7.78
C ILE A 422 2.75 9.62 7.45
N THR A 423 2.31 9.94 6.23
CA THR A 423 2.24 11.33 5.76
C THR A 423 0.93 12.04 6.07
N ASP A 424 -0.18 11.31 6.20
CA ASP A 424 -1.52 11.88 6.34
C ASP A 424 -2.15 11.43 7.66
N TYR A 425 -2.57 10.16 7.80
CA TYR A 425 -3.34 9.70 8.96
C TYR A 425 -2.83 8.36 9.54
N ALA A 426 -2.28 8.34 10.76
CA ALA A 426 -1.92 7.07 11.39
C ALA A 426 -3.15 6.25 11.79
N ILE A 427 -4.12 6.88 12.44
CA ILE A 427 -5.42 6.28 12.74
C ILE A 427 -6.48 7.17 12.11
N ASP A 428 -7.26 6.60 11.19
CA ASP A 428 -8.22 7.29 10.35
C ASP A 428 -9.59 6.60 10.40
N ILE A 429 -10.64 7.33 10.75
CA ILE A 429 -12.03 6.89 10.64
C ILE A 429 -12.85 8.04 10.08
N GLN A 430 -13.36 7.93 8.85
CA GLN A 430 -14.17 8.99 8.24
C GLN A 430 -15.42 8.44 7.57
N GLN A 431 -16.52 9.19 7.69
CA GLN A 431 -17.84 8.85 7.13
C GLN A 431 -18.30 9.79 6.01
N ASP A 432 -17.35 10.35 5.27
CA ASP A 432 -17.57 11.50 4.38
C ASP A 432 -16.97 11.29 2.97
N TYR A 433 -16.64 10.06 2.58
CA TYR A 433 -16.01 9.80 1.28
C TYR A 433 -17.05 9.92 0.15
N GLU A 434 -16.70 10.62 -0.93
CA GLU A 434 -17.48 10.69 -2.17
C GLU A 434 -16.52 10.59 -3.37
N ASN A 435 -16.80 9.69 -4.32
CA ASN A 435 -15.95 9.46 -5.50
C ASN A 435 -14.45 9.28 -5.15
N GLY A 436 -14.16 8.54 -4.08
CA GLY A 436 -12.80 8.23 -3.65
C GLY A 436 -12.06 9.36 -2.92
N SER A 437 -12.73 10.45 -2.53
CA SER A 437 -12.14 11.56 -1.77
C SER A 437 -13.02 12.00 -0.59
N PRO A 438 -12.43 12.42 0.55
CA PRO A 438 -13.20 13.02 1.65
C PRO A 438 -13.88 14.33 1.23
N THR A 439 -15.07 14.60 1.76
CA THR A 439 -15.85 15.81 1.50
C THR A 439 -15.76 16.83 2.65
N GLY A 440 -15.40 16.39 3.85
CA GLY A 440 -15.47 17.13 5.11
C GLY A 440 -16.86 17.13 5.75
N ASP A 441 -17.87 16.52 5.12
CA ASP A 441 -19.27 16.52 5.57
C ASP A 441 -19.72 15.08 5.89
N PRO A 442 -19.41 14.53 7.08
CA PRO A 442 -19.71 13.14 7.40
C PRO A 442 -21.21 12.87 7.54
N THR A 443 -21.65 11.67 7.16
CA THR A 443 -23.05 11.24 7.25
C THR A 443 -23.24 10.09 8.23
N THR A 444 -24.51 9.74 8.49
CA THR A 444 -24.88 8.74 9.51
C THR A 444 -25.52 7.49 8.90
N GLY A 445 -25.43 7.29 7.58
CA GLY A 445 -26.10 6.18 6.89
C GLY A 445 -25.45 4.83 7.16
N ILE A 446 -24.18 4.83 7.58
CA ILE A 446 -23.39 3.65 7.91
C ILE A 446 -23.06 3.69 9.40
N THR A 447 -23.23 2.57 10.09
CA THR A 447 -22.85 2.45 11.51
C THR A 447 -21.51 1.75 11.63
N ILE A 448 -20.58 2.35 12.38
CA ILE A 448 -19.28 1.81 12.76
C ILE A 448 -19.31 1.55 14.27
N SER A 449 -19.10 0.31 14.70
CA SER A 449 -19.14 -0.01 16.13
C SER A 449 -18.12 -1.05 16.57
N GLY A 450 -17.71 -1.00 17.84
CA GLY A 450 -16.82 -2.03 18.40
C GLY A 450 -15.45 -2.07 17.71
N VAL A 451 -14.81 -0.90 17.55
CA VAL A 451 -13.48 -0.79 16.96
C VAL A 451 -12.43 -0.74 18.07
N THR A 452 -11.46 -1.65 18.01
CA THR A 452 -10.35 -1.71 18.97
C THR A 452 -9.03 -1.38 18.29
N PHE A 453 -8.33 -0.38 18.81
CA PHE A 453 -6.93 -0.10 18.52
C PHE A 453 -6.08 -0.46 19.74
N SER A 454 -5.11 -1.35 19.57
CA SER A 454 -4.26 -1.82 20.65
C SER A 454 -2.80 -1.90 20.23
N SER A 455 -1.89 -1.37 21.04
CA SER A 455 -0.44 -1.47 20.79
C SER A 455 -0.03 -0.92 19.42
N ILE A 456 -0.50 0.28 19.08
CA ILE A 456 -0.13 0.97 17.83
C ILE A 456 1.02 1.93 18.16
N THR A 457 2.16 1.76 17.52
CA THR A 457 3.39 2.50 17.90
C THR A 457 4.17 3.04 16.71
N GLY A 458 4.79 4.21 16.89
CA GLY A 458 5.77 4.76 15.94
C GLY A 458 5.59 6.26 15.66
N SER A 459 5.51 6.66 14.40
CA SER A 459 5.52 8.09 14.04
C SER A 459 4.76 8.43 12.76
N VAL A 460 4.20 9.63 12.75
CA VAL A 460 3.79 10.34 11.52
C VAL A 460 4.84 11.38 11.12
N SER A 461 4.81 11.81 9.87
CA SER A 461 5.75 12.75 9.26
C SER A 461 5.01 13.84 8.51
N GLY A 462 5.34 15.11 8.81
CA GLY A 462 4.71 16.27 8.19
C GLY A 462 3.99 17.13 9.22
N ASP A 463 3.85 18.42 8.92
CA ASP A 463 3.17 19.38 9.80
C ASP A 463 1.63 19.23 9.74
N ASP A 464 1.13 18.67 8.63
CA ASP A 464 -0.30 18.45 8.34
C ASP A 464 -0.74 16.98 8.57
N ALA A 465 0.16 16.14 9.10
CA ALA A 465 -0.16 14.76 9.43
C ALA A 465 -0.94 14.65 10.75
N TYR A 466 -1.69 13.58 10.94
CA TYR A 466 -2.51 13.32 12.12
C TYR A 466 -2.15 11.97 12.75
N SER A 467 -1.97 11.98 14.06
CA SER A 467 -1.93 10.75 14.86
C SER A 467 -3.32 10.11 14.96
N TYR A 468 -4.36 10.94 15.05
CA TYR A 468 -5.76 10.52 15.06
C TYR A 468 -6.59 11.50 14.24
N TYR A 469 -7.36 10.97 13.30
CA TYR A 469 -8.39 11.69 12.58
C TYR A 469 -9.67 10.86 12.60
N ILE A 470 -10.68 11.33 13.33
CA ILE A 470 -11.96 10.65 13.46
C ILE A 470 -13.07 11.64 13.09
N LEU A 471 -13.70 11.43 11.95
CA LEU A 471 -14.75 12.26 11.40
C LEU A 471 -16.04 11.44 11.22
N CYS A 472 -16.82 11.35 12.29
CA CYS A 472 -18.08 10.61 12.31
C CYS A 472 -19.28 11.53 12.10
N GLY A 473 -20.35 11.03 11.48
CA GLY A 473 -21.56 11.85 11.25
C GLY A 473 -22.31 12.16 12.54
N SER A 474 -22.24 11.26 13.52
CA SER A 474 -22.80 11.41 14.86
C SER A 474 -22.14 10.43 15.84
N THR A 475 -22.26 10.68 17.15
CA THR A 475 -21.89 9.68 18.18
C THR A 475 -22.78 8.44 18.19
N SER A 476 -23.82 8.37 17.34
CA SER A 476 -24.67 7.19 17.17
C SER A 476 -24.37 6.42 15.88
N SER A 477 -23.50 6.94 15.03
CA SER A 477 -22.98 6.27 13.84
C SER A 477 -21.54 5.77 14.04
N CYS A 478 -20.86 6.24 15.09
CA CYS A 478 -19.62 5.69 15.60
C CYS A 478 -19.74 5.40 17.09
N GLU A 479 -19.66 4.12 17.48
CA GLU A 479 -19.89 3.66 18.85
C GLU A 479 -18.80 2.68 19.32
N ASP A 480 -18.57 2.63 20.63
CA ASP A 480 -17.73 1.61 21.30
C ASP A 480 -16.29 1.49 20.75
N PHE A 481 -15.60 2.64 20.63
CA PHE A 481 -14.18 2.65 20.26
C PHE A 481 -13.29 2.47 21.49
N THR A 482 -12.31 1.58 21.38
CA THR A 482 -11.36 1.27 22.45
C THR A 482 -9.94 1.52 21.96
N PHE A 483 -9.18 2.27 22.75
CA PHE A 483 -7.76 2.54 22.50
C PHE A 483 -6.94 2.07 23.69
N THR A 484 -5.90 1.27 23.45
CA THR A 484 -5.01 0.75 24.51
C THR A 484 -3.57 0.79 24.01
N ASP A 485 -2.64 1.28 24.84
CA ASP A 485 -1.21 1.29 24.55
C ASP A 485 -0.86 1.92 23.18
N ILE A 486 -1.40 3.10 22.88
CA ILE A 486 -1.09 3.85 21.66
C ILE A 486 0.08 4.81 21.93
N ASP A 487 1.15 4.69 21.17
CA ASP A 487 2.37 5.52 21.27
C ASP A 487 2.82 5.97 19.88
N ILE A 488 2.12 6.97 19.33
CA ILE A 488 2.42 7.57 18.04
C ILE A 488 2.99 8.98 18.29
N SER A 489 4.15 9.24 17.71
CA SER A 489 4.84 10.52 17.82
C SER A 489 4.57 11.41 16.61
N GLY A 490 4.44 12.72 16.89
CA GLY A 490 4.11 13.72 15.89
C GLY A 490 2.61 13.84 15.62
N GLY A 491 2.27 14.65 14.63
CA GLY A 491 0.91 14.78 14.12
C GLY A 491 -0.07 15.54 15.00
N GLN A 492 -1.20 15.87 14.38
CA GLN A 492 -2.35 16.50 14.98
C GLN A 492 -3.37 15.44 15.46
N THR A 493 -4.35 15.89 16.21
CA THR A 493 -5.49 15.06 16.67
C THR A 493 -6.77 15.84 16.40
N GLU A 494 -7.69 15.23 15.67
CA GLU A 494 -9.00 15.81 15.34
C GLU A 494 -10.08 14.74 15.38
N CYS A 495 -11.14 15.02 16.14
CA CYS A 495 -12.14 14.01 16.50
C CYS A 495 -13.50 14.68 16.63
N GLU A 496 -14.38 14.35 15.69
CA GLU A 496 -15.72 14.91 15.55
C GLU A 496 -16.77 13.79 15.47
N PRO A 497 -18.00 14.04 15.96
CA PRO A 497 -18.48 15.31 16.54
C PRO A 497 -18.13 15.48 18.03
N ASP A 498 -17.47 14.49 18.63
CA ASP A 498 -17.14 14.48 20.06
C ASP A 498 -15.66 14.14 20.25
N ALA A 499 -14.93 15.02 20.95
CA ALA A 499 -13.51 14.84 21.24
C ALA A 499 -13.20 13.55 22.03
N SER A 500 -14.19 12.99 22.73
CA SER A 500 -14.04 11.72 23.47
C SER A 500 -13.94 10.49 22.56
N LEU A 501 -14.17 10.62 21.25
CA LEU A 501 -13.91 9.56 20.28
C LEU A 501 -12.41 9.25 20.14
N CYS A 502 -11.53 10.18 20.52
CA CYS A 502 -10.10 9.94 20.57
C CYS A 502 -9.58 9.72 22.00
N PRO A 503 -8.39 9.10 22.13
CA PRO A 503 -7.72 9.00 23.42
C PRO A 503 -7.47 10.37 24.05
N SER A 504 -7.68 10.45 25.37
CA SER A 504 -7.46 11.64 26.19
C SER A 504 -6.00 11.94 26.46
#